data_AF-A0AAV5IB56-F1
#
_entry.id   AF-A0AAV5IB56-F1
#
_cell.length_a   1.000
_cell.length_b   1.000
_cell.length_c   1.000
_cell.angle_alpha   90.00
_cell.angle_beta   90.00
_cell.angle_gamma   90.00
#
_symmetry.space_group_name_H-M   'P 1'
#
loop_
_entity.id
_entity.type
_entity.pdbx_description
1 polymer ?
#
loop_
_entity_poly.entity_id
_entity_poly.type
_entity_poly.pdbx_seq_one_letter_code
_entity_poly.pdbx_strand_id
1 'polypeptide(L)'
;MGFPVGYTEVFLPKLFVHVLSFLGFIRNLIFSLFHYVGLSDFLETDMAWPEGPIRMPENPPMAALLIREILPVIKFEELVVVGDPPESCAVCLYEFEAGEEIRWLKNCRHVFHRACLDRWMDHDQKTCPLCRTSFVPDELQDEFNQRLWAASGVDDFYSEYTSVSGL
;
A
#
# COMPACT_ATOMS: atom_id res chain seq x y z
N MET A 1 51.58 4.35 -14.54
CA MET A 1 51.01 3.42 -13.54
C MET A 1 49.57 3.19 -13.94
N GLY A 2 49.30 2.06 -14.60
CA GLY A 2 47.97 1.70 -15.08
C GLY A 2 47.21 0.96 -13.98
N PHE A 3 45.98 1.38 -13.71
CA PHE A 3 45.02 0.58 -12.97
C PHE A 3 44.26 -0.32 -13.97
N PRO A 4 44.16 -1.63 -13.75
CA PRO A 4 43.23 -2.46 -14.50
C PRO A 4 41.87 -2.38 -13.80
N VAL A 5 40.93 -1.61 -14.35
CA VAL A 5 39.55 -1.68 -13.89
C VAL A 5 38.83 -2.67 -14.80
N GLY A 6 38.89 -3.93 -14.41
CA GLY A 6 38.05 -4.99 -14.97
C GLY A 6 36.62 -4.79 -14.49
N TYR A 7 35.90 -3.86 -15.11
CA TYR A 7 34.47 -3.80 -14.95
C TYR A 7 33.87 -5.00 -15.68
N THR A 8 33.38 -5.98 -14.91
CA THR A 8 32.48 -7.03 -15.37
C THR A 8 31.14 -6.40 -15.72
N GLU A 9 31.15 -5.62 -16.80
CA GLU A 9 30.01 -4.94 -17.37
C GLU A 9 29.05 -5.98 -18.01
N VAL A 10 27.78 -5.91 -17.58
CA VAL A 10 26.56 -6.21 -18.34
C VAL A 10 26.05 -7.64 -18.60
N PHE A 11 26.59 -8.72 -18.01
CA PHE A 11 25.88 -10.02 -18.07
C PHE A 11 24.86 -10.24 -16.94
N LEU A 12 25.01 -9.53 -15.82
CA LEU A 12 24.06 -9.58 -14.71
C LEU A 12 22.70 -8.95 -15.00
N PRO A 13 22.56 -7.80 -15.72
CA PRO A 13 21.24 -7.16 -15.88
C PRO A 13 20.23 -8.03 -16.61
N LYS A 14 20.62 -8.70 -17.71
CA LYS A 14 19.69 -9.55 -18.47
C LYS A 14 19.39 -10.84 -17.73
N LEU A 15 20.40 -11.53 -17.20
CA LEU A 15 20.19 -12.75 -16.44
C LEU A 15 19.35 -12.48 -15.19
N PHE A 16 19.59 -11.37 -14.49
CA PHE A 16 18.81 -10.96 -13.33
C PHE A 16 17.36 -10.65 -13.69
N VAL A 17 17.09 -9.91 -14.77
CA VAL A 17 15.73 -9.63 -15.25
C VAL A 17 15.03 -10.93 -15.68
N HIS A 18 15.72 -11.84 -16.36
CA HIS A 18 15.16 -13.14 -16.73
C HIS A 18 14.89 -14.02 -15.50
N VAL A 19 15.76 -13.99 -14.49
CA VAL A 19 15.55 -14.70 -13.22
C VAL A 19 14.34 -14.12 -12.48
N LEU A 20 14.23 -12.79 -12.36
CA LEU A 20 13.06 -12.16 -11.73
C LEU A 20 11.76 -12.46 -12.49
N SER A 21 11.79 -12.42 -13.82
CA SER A 21 10.65 -12.76 -14.67
C SER A 21 10.26 -14.23 -14.53
N PHE A 22 11.24 -15.15 -14.48
CA PHE A 22 11.01 -16.57 -14.26
C PHE A 22 10.45 -16.87 -12.87
N LEU A 23 10.96 -16.18 -11.83
CA LEU A 23 10.42 -16.27 -10.48
C LEU A 23 8.97 -15.77 -10.41
N GLY A 24 8.65 -14.68 -11.12
CA GLY A 24 7.28 -14.19 -11.28
C GLY A 24 6.37 -15.20 -12.00
N PHE A 25 6.86 -15.81 -13.08
CA PHE A 25 6.12 -16.83 -13.83
C PHE A 25 5.85 -18.09 -13.00
N ILE A 26 6.85 -18.60 -12.27
CA ILE A 26 6.68 -19.75 -11.37
C ILE A 26 5.58 -19.45 -10.34
N ARG A 27 5.62 -18.27 -9.72
CA ARG A 27 4.60 -17.86 -8.77
C ARG A 27 3.22 -17.87 -9.43
N ASN A 28 3.03 -17.20 -10.57
CA ASN A 28 1.73 -17.15 -11.26
C ASN A 28 1.22 -18.55 -11.67
N LEU A 29 2.11 -19.45 -12.12
CA LEU A 29 1.78 -20.84 -12.45
C LEU A 29 1.30 -21.61 -11.23
N ILE A 30 1.99 -21.45 -10.11
CA ILE A 30 1.60 -22.03 -8.82
C ILE A 30 0.19 -21.52 -8.47
N PHE A 31 -0.07 -20.22 -8.43
CA PHE A 31 -1.41 -19.68 -8.12
C PHE A 31 -2.52 -20.19 -9.04
N SER A 32 -2.27 -20.23 -10.35
CA SER A 32 -3.22 -20.74 -11.33
C SER A 32 -3.57 -22.22 -11.10
N LEU A 33 -2.57 -23.05 -10.78
CA LEU A 33 -2.77 -24.47 -10.49
C LEU A 33 -3.60 -24.68 -9.23
N PHE A 34 -3.32 -23.94 -8.16
CA PHE A 34 -4.03 -24.09 -6.90
C PHE A 34 -5.46 -23.52 -6.96
N HIS A 35 -5.68 -22.44 -7.71
CA HIS A 35 -7.03 -21.95 -8.01
C HIS A 35 -7.84 -22.99 -8.80
N TYR A 36 -7.22 -23.64 -9.79
CA TYR A 36 -7.89 -24.68 -10.59
C TYR A 36 -8.22 -25.96 -9.79
N VAL A 37 -7.39 -26.30 -8.80
CA VAL A 37 -7.62 -27.46 -7.92
C VAL A 37 -8.61 -27.13 -6.79
N GLY A 38 -9.03 -25.87 -6.63
CA GLY A 38 -9.93 -25.44 -5.55
C GLY A 38 -9.24 -25.39 -4.18
N LEU A 39 -7.92 -25.20 -4.18
CA LEU A 39 -7.05 -25.09 -2.99
C LEU A 39 -6.39 -23.71 -2.93
N SER A 40 -7.07 -22.65 -3.39
CA SER A 40 -6.59 -21.26 -3.29
C SER A 40 -6.21 -20.89 -1.85
N ASP A 41 -6.94 -21.43 -0.87
CA ASP A 41 -6.69 -21.23 0.58
C ASP A 41 -5.35 -21.81 1.05
N PHE A 42 -4.70 -22.67 0.26
CA PHE A 42 -3.41 -23.30 0.61
C PHE A 42 -2.20 -22.55 0.05
N LEU A 43 -2.42 -21.58 -0.85
CA LEU A 43 -1.37 -20.72 -1.42
C LEU A 43 -1.31 -19.32 -0.85
N GLU A 44 -2.14 -19.02 0.14
CA GLU A 44 -1.69 -18.17 1.22
C GLU A 44 -0.49 -18.87 1.88
N THR A 45 0.67 -18.81 1.21
CA THR A 45 1.95 -19.17 1.77
C THR A 45 2.10 -18.22 2.92
N ASP A 46 1.85 -18.77 4.09
CA ASP A 46 2.04 -18.21 5.41
C ASP A 46 3.33 -17.37 5.48
N MET A 47 3.23 -16.09 5.12
CA MET A 47 3.43 -15.09 6.16
C MET A 47 2.18 -15.08 7.03
N ALA A 48 1.93 -16.20 7.73
CA ALA A 48 0.98 -16.30 8.82
C ALA A 48 1.50 -15.42 9.94
N TRP A 49 1.18 -14.14 9.87
CA TRP A 49 0.75 -13.48 11.08
C TRP A 49 -0.59 -14.11 11.42
N PRO A 50 -0.72 -14.69 12.62
CA PRO A 50 -1.64 -15.78 12.90
C PRO A 50 -3.06 -15.40 12.49
N GLU A 51 -3.70 -16.30 11.72
CA GLU A 51 -5.14 -16.33 11.52
C GLU A 51 -5.84 -16.66 12.84
N GLY A 52 -5.81 -15.71 13.75
CA GLY A 52 -6.96 -15.44 14.59
C GLY A 52 -7.98 -14.65 13.77
N PRO A 53 -9.26 -14.68 14.15
CA PRO A 53 -10.31 -13.89 13.48
C PRO A 53 -9.81 -12.47 13.33
N ILE A 54 -9.74 -11.95 12.09
CA ILE A 54 -9.25 -10.62 11.69
C ILE A 54 -9.07 -9.73 12.92
N ARG A 55 -7.92 -9.82 13.59
CA ARG A 55 -7.58 -8.83 14.60
C ARG A 55 -7.08 -7.66 13.79
N MET A 56 -8.03 -6.91 13.22
CA MET A 56 -7.83 -5.47 13.10
C MET A 56 -7.17 -5.06 14.42
N PRO A 57 -6.06 -4.31 14.41
CA PRO A 57 -5.53 -3.79 15.65
C PRO A 57 -6.71 -3.23 16.44
N GLU A 58 -6.87 -3.66 17.70
CA GLU A 58 -8.08 -3.32 18.49
C GLU A 58 -8.33 -1.82 18.54
N ASN A 59 -7.29 -1.02 18.21
CA ASN A 59 -7.41 0.35 17.73
C ASN A 59 -6.49 0.56 16.50
N PRO A 60 -7.01 0.62 15.25
CA PRO A 60 -6.21 1.07 14.12
C PRO A 60 -5.77 2.52 14.35
N PRO A 61 -4.62 2.96 13.78
CA PRO A 61 -4.20 4.34 13.90
C PRO A 61 -5.33 5.24 13.41
N MET A 62 -5.69 6.28 14.18
CA MET A 62 -6.75 7.22 13.76
C MET A 62 -6.47 7.82 12.37
N ALA A 63 -5.19 7.98 12.03
CA ALA A 63 -4.77 8.38 10.70
C ALA A 63 -5.20 7.38 9.61
N ALA A 64 -5.12 6.08 9.85
CA ALA A 64 -5.53 5.06 8.87
C ALA A 64 -7.04 5.13 8.60
N LEU A 65 -7.87 5.33 9.63
CA LEU A 65 -9.31 5.50 9.48
C LEU A 65 -9.64 6.73 8.64
N LEU A 66 -9.06 7.88 8.99
CA LEU A 66 -9.27 9.14 8.27
C LEU A 66 -8.82 9.04 6.80
N ILE A 67 -7.69 8.38 6.53
CA ILE A 67 -7.20 8.22 5.16
C ILE A 67 -8.12 7.29 4.34
N ARG A 68 -8.67 6.23 4.95
CA ARG A 68 -9.61 5.32 4.29
C ARG A 68 -10.88 6.01 3.82
N GLU A 69 -11.33 7.04 4.53
CA GLU A 69 -12.48 7.87 4.13
C GLU A 69 -12.16 8.73 2.90
N ILE A 70 -10.91 9.20 2.77
CA ILE A 70 -10.46 10.04 1.66
C ILE A 70 -10.26 9.22 0.38
N LEU A 71 -9.80 7.98 0.52
CA LEU A 71 -9.46 7.11 -0.62
C LEU A 71 -10.67 6.29 -1.09
N PRO A 72 -11.17 6.49 -2.32
CA PRO A 72 -12.31 5.72 -2.81
C PRO A 72 -11.98 4.24 -2.96
N VAL A 73 -12.97 3.39 -2.67
CA VAL A 73 -12.99 1.97 -3.05
C VAL A 73 -13.89 1.84 -4.26
N ILE A 74 -13.37 1.23 -5.32
CA ILE A 74 -14.09 0.94 -6.55
C ILE A 74 -13.78 -0.49 -6.98
N LYS A 75 -14.57 -1.05 -7.89
CA LYS A 75 -14.25 -2.36 -8.48
C LYS A 75 -13.27 -2.18 -9.63
N PHE A 76 -12.37 -3.15 -9.82
CA PHE A 76 -11.37 -3.06 -10.89
C PHE A 76 -11.99 -2.91 -12.29
N GLU A 77 -13.10 -3.60 -12.55
CA GLU A 77 -13.85 -3.50 -13.82
C GLU A 77 -14.32 -2.07 -14.15
N GLU A 78 -14.55 -1.23 -13.14
CA GLU A 78 -14.96 0.16 -13.32
C GLU A 78 -13.78 1.06 -13.74
N LEU A 79 -12.54 0.70 -13.41
CA LEU A 79 -11.34 1.43 -13.83
C LEU A 79 -10.96 1.20 -15.28
N VAL A 80 -11.19 -0.01 -15.81
CA VAL A 80 -10.86 -0.37 -17.21
C VAL A 80 -11.62 0.54 -18.19
N VAL A 81 -12.74 1.13 -17.77
CA VAL A 81 -13.52 2.09 -18.55
C VAL A 81 -12.80 3.44 -18.69
N VAL A 82 -11.85 3.77 -17.80
CA VAL A 82 -11.26 5.12 -17.66
C VAL A 82 -9.85 5.22 -18.26
N GLY A 83 -9.21 4.12 -18.69
CA GLY A 83 -7.88 4.14 -19.32
C GLY A 83 -7.23 2.77 -19.42
N ASP A 84 -5.90 2.75 -19.49
CA ASP A 84 -5.06 1.54 -19.40
C ASP A 84 -4.52 1.39 -17.97
N PRO A 85 -5.31 0.83 -17.03
CA PRO A 85 -4.86 0.63 -15.65
C PRO A 85 -3.76 -0.42 -15.57
N PRO A 86 -2.89 -0.38 -14.54
CA PRO A 86 -1.91 -1.44 -14.31
C PRO A 86 -2.62 -2.79 -14.12
N GLU A 87 -2.05 -3.84 -14.69
CA GLU A 87 -2.64 -5.20 -14.68
C GLU A 87 -2.45 -5.92 -13.34
N SER A 88 -1.55 -5.45 -12.46
CA SER A 88 -1.24 -6.10 -11.19
C SER A 88 -1.00 -5.13 -10.04
N CYS A 89 -1.30 -5.61 -8.82
CA CYS A 89 -1.09 -4.89 -7.58
C CYS A 89 0.38 -4.96 -7.16
N ALA A 90 1.07 -3.83 -7.02
CA ALA A 90 2.49 -3.83 -6.68
C ALA A 90 2.84 -4.27 -5.24
N VAL A 91 1.84 -4.48 -4.38
CA VAL A 91 2.04 -4.91 -2.98
C VAL A 91 2.05 -6.43 -2.87
N CYS A 92 1.00 -7.09 -3.36
CA CYS A 92 0.88 -8.55 -3.35
C CYS A 92 1.42 -9.20 -4.64
N LEU A 93 1.65 -8.39 -5.68
CA LEU A 93 2.12 -8.77 -7.01
C LEU A 93 1.17 -9.69 -7.78
N TYR A 94 -0.11 -9.79 -7.39
CA TYR A 94 -1.16 -10.49 -8.13
C TYR A 94 -1.81 -9.59 -9.19
N GLU A 95 -2.28 -10.21 -10.26
CA GLU A 95 -3.11 -9.56 -11.28
C GLU A 95 -4.44 -9.12 -10.67
N PHE A 96 -5.04 -8.07 -11.23
CA PHE A 96 -6.37 -7.66 -10.84
C PHE A 96 -7.43 -8.44 -11.60
N GLU A 97 -8.43 -8.93 -10.88
CA GLU A 97 -9.56 -9.65 -11.46
C GLU A 97 -10.84 -8.80 -11.47
N ALA A 98 -11.75 -9.12 -12.39
CA ALA A 98 -13.04 -8.45 -12.45
C ALA A 98 -13.82 -8.67 -11.15
N GLY A 99 -14.39 -7.60 -10.60
CA GLY A 99 -15.13 -7.62 -9.35
C GLY A 99 -14.29 -7.42 -8.09
N GLU A 100 -12.96 -7.44 -8.17
CA GLU A 100 -12.10 -7.15 -7.02
C GLU A 100 -12.18 -5.69 -6.60
N GLU A 101 -12.20 -5.46 -5.28
CA GLU A 101 -12.16 -4.12 -4.71
C GLU A 101 -10.73 -3.58 -4.68
N ILE A 102 -10.58 -2.39 -5.25
CA ILE A 102 -9.30 -1.70 -5.35
C ILE A 102 -9.41 -0.29 -4.77
N ARG A 103 -8.26 0.24 -4.35
CA ARG A 103 -8.10 1.65 -4.01
C ARG A 103 -7.27 2.33 -5.08
N TRP A 104 -7.86 3.37 -5.68
CA TRP A 104 -7.19 4.22 -6.65
C TRP A 104 -6.75 5.54 -6.00
N LEU A 105 -5.45 5.78 -5.97
CA LEU A 105 -4.88 6.98 -5.34
C LEU A 105 -5.01 8.17 -6.29
N LYS A 106 -5.91 9.12 -5.99
CA LYS A 106 -6.14 10.31 -6.85
C LYS A 106 -4.89 11.17 -7.04
N ASN A 107 -4.02 11.24 -6.03
CA ASN A 107 -2.83 12.11 -6.03
C ASN A 107 -1.72 11.63 -6.98
N CYS A 108 -1.54 10.31 -7.12
CA CYS A 108 -0.44 9.70 -7.89
C CYS A 108 -0.88 8.64 -8.91
N ARG A 109 -2.19 8.37 -9.00
CA ARG A 109 -2.87 7.44 -9.92
C ARG A 109 -2.49 5.97 -9.79
N HIS A 110 -1.72 5.58 -8.78
CA HIS A 110 -1.42 4.17 -8.51
C HIS A 110 -2.64 3.42 -7.96
N VAL A 111 -2.73 2.12 -8.31
CA VAL A 111 -3.85 1.23 -7.99
C VAL A 111 -3.33 0.05 -7.16
N PHE A 112 -4.08 -0.34 -6.14
CA PHE A 112 -3.77 -1.47 -5.27
C PHE A 112 -5.08 -2.16 -4.87
N HIS A 113 -5.02 -3.45 -4.50
CA HIS A 113 -6.16 -4.10 -3.82
C HIS A 113 -6.51 -3.32 -2.55
N ARG A 114 -7.81 -3.20 -2.25
CA ARG A 114 -8.30 -2.56 -1.03
C ARG A 114 -7.61 -3.13 0.20
N ALA A 115 -7.59 -4.46 0.33
CA ALA A 115 -6.98 -5.16 1.45
C ALA A 115 -5.48 -4.88 1.58
N CYS A 116 -4.75 -4.82 0.45
CA CYS A 116 -3.31 -4.55 0.44
C CYS A 116 -2.99 -3.14 0.95
N LEU A 117 -3.70 -2.14 0.45
CA LEU A 117 -3.47 -0.75 0.86
C LEU A 117 -4.03 -0.47 2.26
N ASP A 118 -5.13 -1.12 2.65
CA ASP A 118 -5.68 -1.03 4.01
C ASP A 118 -4.70 -1.52 5.05
N ARG A 119 -4.08 -2.70 4.84
CA ARG A 119 -3.05 -3.22 5.74
C ARG A 119 -1.81 -2.31 5.78
N TRP A 120 -1.41 -1.75 4.65
CA TRP A 120 -0.32 -0.78 4.58
C TRP A 120 -0.59 0.42 5.50
N MET A 121 -1.80 0.97 5.46
CA MET A 121 -2.22 2.08 6.34
C MET A 121 -2.29 1.69 7.82
N ASP A 122 -2.70 0.45 8.13
CA ASP A 122 -2.71 -0.05 9.53
C ASP A 122 -1.32 -0.12 10.15
N HIS A 123 -0.26 -0.24 9.33
CA HIS A 123 1.13 -0.16 9.76
C HIS A 123 1.68 1.29 9.81
N ASP A 124 0.81 2.26 10.10
CA ASP A 124 1.08 3.70 10.21
C ASP A 124 1.75 4.32 8.96
N GLN A 125 1.56 3.70 7.79
CA GLN A 125 2.06 4.24 6.54
C GLN A 125 1.03 5.18 5.91
N LYS A 126 1.45 6.42 5.64
CA LYS A 126 0.59 7.50 5.11
C LYS A 126 0.95 7.89 3.68
N THR A 127 1.74 7.05 3.01
CA THR A 127 2.30 7.33 1.68
C THR A 127 2.13 6.15 0.73
N CYS A 128 2.08 6.45 -0.57
CA CYS A 128 1.97 5.45 -1.63
C CYS A 128 3.16 4.46 -1.60
N PRO A 129 2.92 3.13 -1.62
CA PRO A 129 3.97 2.12 -1.68
C PRO A 129 4.93 2.26 -2.88
N LEU A 130 4.45 2.82 -4.00
CA LEU A 130 5.23 2.93 -5.24
C LEU A 130 6.06 4.21 -5.32
N CYS A 131 5.46 5.37 -5.00
CA CYS A 131 6.08 6.68 -5.24
C CYS A 131 6.24 7.55 -4.00
N ARG A 132 5.81 7.06 -2.83
CA ARG A 132 5.86 7.77 -1.54
C ARG A 132 5.10 9.10 -1.47
N THR A 133 4.26 9.40 -2.48
CA THR A 133 3.32 10.53 -2.42
C THR A 133 2.37 10.34 -1.24
N SER A 134 2.14 11.40 -0.47
CA SER A 134 1.19 11.40 0.65
C SER A 134 -0.22 11.05 0.18
N PHE A 135 -0.93 10.26 0.98
CA PHE A 135 -2.36 10.01 0.75
C PHE A 135 -3.21 11.26 1.00
N VAL A 136 -2.77 12.12 1.92
CA VAL A 136 -3.42 13.40 2.23
C VAL A 136 -2.78 14.48 1.35
N PRO A 137 -3.56 15.20 0.52
CA PRO A 137 -3.08 16.37 -0.21
C PRO A 137 -2.59 17.47 0.74
N ASP A 138 -1.57 18.23 0.33
CA ASP A 138 -0.97 19.29 1.17
C ASP A 138 -2.01 20.31 1.65
N GLU A 139 -3.00 20.65 0.81
CA GLU A 139 -4.10 21.58 1.14
C GLU A 139 -5.00 21.08 2.28
N LEU A 140 -5.11 19.76 2.46
CA LEU A 140 -5.93 19.13 3.50
C LEU A 140 -5.10 18.69 4.71
N GLN A 141 -3.79 18.92 4.69
CA GLN A 141 -2.88 18.41 5.71
C GLN A 141 -3.15 19.04 7.09
N ASP A 142 -3.45 20.33 7.14
CA ASP A 142 -3.74 21.03 8.40
C ASP A 142 -5.07 20.56 9.02
N GLU A 143 -6.13 20.43 8.21
CA GLU A 143 -7.42 19.90 8.67
C GLU A 143 -7.27 18.44 9.13
N PHE A 144 -6.54 17.62 8.37
CA PHE A 144 -6.26 16.24 8.73
C PHE A 144 -5.50 16.15 10.07
N ASN A 145 -4.45 16.97 10.25
CA ASN A 145 -3.69 17.03 11.48
C ASN A 145 -4.61 17.45 12.64
N GLN A 146 -5.41 18.50 12.48
CA GLN A 146 -6.34 18.97 13.50
C GLN A 146 -7.34 17.87 13.91
N ARG A 147 -7.90 17.13 12.94
CA ARG A 147 -8.78 15.98 13.21
C ARG A 147 -8.04 14.86 13.95
N LEU A 148 -6.79 14.59 13.59
CA LEU A 148 -5.96 13.58 14.25
C LEU A 148 -5.63 13.97 15.70
N TRP A 149 -5.33 15.25 15.96
CA TRP A 149 -5.12 15.80 17.30
C TRP A 149 -6.40 15.77 18.13
N ALA A 150 -7.56 16.17 17.58
CA ALA A 150 -8.82 16.08 18.28
C ALA A 150 -9.19 14.63 18.64
N ALA A 151 -8.89 13.68 17.75
CA ALA A 151 -9.13 12.26 17.96
C ALA A 151 -8.18 11.60 18.98
N SER A 152 -7.02 12.20 19.27
CA SER A 152 -6.06 11.65 20.22
C SER A 152 -6.40 11.92 21.69
N GLY A 153 -7.43 12.75 21.96
CA GLY A 153 -7.91 13.05 23.31
C GLY A 153 -6.91 13.83 24.17
N VAL A 154 -5.89 14.43 23.54
CA VAL A 154 -4.95 15.32 24.22
C VAL A 154 -5.64 16.68 24.37
N ASP A 155 -6.24 16.90 25.54
CA ASP A 155 -6.90 18.16 25.90
C ASP A 155 -5.92 19.35 25.82
N ASP A 156 -6.45 20.53 25.51
CA ASP A 156 -5.78 21.77 25.09
C ASP A 156 -4.77 22.34 26.10
N PHE A 157 -3.62 21.70 26.30
CA PHE A 157 -2.55 22.24 27.16
C PHE A 157 -1.84 23.48 26.56
N TYR A 158 -2.21 23.89 25.33
CA TYR A 158 -1.63 25.08 24.68
C TYR A 158 -2.34 26.39 25.06
N SER A 159 -3.54 26.32 25.68
CA SER A 159 -4.26 27.53 26.13
C SER A 159 -3.64 28.16 27.38
N GLU A 160 -2.79 27.44 28.12
CA GLU A 160 -2.22 27.92 29.40
C GLU A 160 -0.85 28.61 29.27
N TYR A 161 -0.20 28.51 28.10
CA TYR A 161 1.05 29.24 27.83
C TYR A 161 0.83 30.66 27.28
N THR A 162 -0.33 30.94 26.69
CA THR A 162 -0.66 32.28 26.17
C THR A 162 -1.14 33.25 27.26
N SER A 163 -1.52 32.75 28.44
CA SER A 163 -1.98 33.56 29.58
C SER A 163 -0.84 34.05 30.49
N VAL A 164 0.40 33.59 30.33
CA VAL A 164 1.53 33.97 31.20
C VAL A 164 2.43 35.07 30.59
N SER A 165 2.23 35.46 29.32
CA SER A 165 3.04 36.51 28.68
C SER A 165 2.42 37.93 28.78
N GLY A 166 1.43 38.11 29.66
CA GLY A 166 0.73 39.38 29.86
C GLY A 166 0.77 39.85 31.31
N LEU A 167 1.98 40.07 31.85
CA LEU A 167 2.22 40.86 33.06
C LEU A 167 3.52 41.64 32.93
#